data_AF-A0A8C9IYG5-F1
#
_entry.id   AF-A0A8C9IYG5-F1
#
_cell.length_a   1.000
_cell.length_b   1.000
_cell.length_c   1.000
_cell.angle_alpha   90.00
_cell.angle_beta   90.00
_cell.angle_gamma   90.00
#
_symmetry.space_group_name_H-M   'P 1'
#
loop_
_entity.id
_entity.type
_entity.pdbx_description
1 polymer ?
#
loop_
_entity_poly.entity_id
_entity_poly.type
_entity_poly.pdbx_seq_one_letter_code
_entity_poly.pdbx_strand_id
1 'polypeptide(L)'
;MKPEGISELQHLNDPTQRFTQKTGHNSEELPRRREQCHHYLKDPQLEVNFYTGTDEDSDIAFQFRLHFGHPAIMNSRVFGIWRFEEKCYYLPFEDGKPFELCIYVRHKEYKVMVNGQRIYNFAHRFPPASVKMLQVLRDVSLTRVLISD
;
A
#
# COMPACT_ATOMS: atom_id res chain seq x y z
N MET A 1 -1.92 -52.25 -30.24
CA MET A 1 -1.27 -53.23 -29.35
C MET A 1 0.12 -52.70 -29.01
N LYS A 2 0.35 -52.40 -27.72
CA LYS A 2 1.57 -51.87 -27.04
C LYS A 2 2.09 -50.46 -27.41
N PRO A 3 2.80 -49.74 -26.51
CA PRO A 3 2.94 -49.91 -25.05
C PRO A 3 2.65 -48.63 -24.22
N GLU A 4 2.53 -48.82 -22.91
CA GLU A 4 2.64 -47.78 -21.89
C GLU A 4 4.04 -47.15 -21.89
N GLY A 5 4.13 -45.85 -21.57
CA GLY A 5 5.37 -45.12 -21.41
C GLY A 5 5.17 -43.92 -20.49
N ILE A 6 5.78 -44.03 -19.31
CA ILE A 6 5.78 -43.08 -18.18
C ILE A 6 6.51 -41.78 -18.55
N SER A 7 6.08 -40.65 -17.98
CA SER A 7 6.99 -39.55 -17.67
C SER A 7 6.74 -39.01 -16.26
N GLU A 8 7.82 -39.06 -15.48
CA GLU A 8 8.05 -38.50 -14.15
C GLU A 8 8.86 -37.19 -14.39
N LEU A 9 8.65 -36.05 -13.72
CA LEU A 9 9.24 -35.70 -12.42
C LEU A 9 8.75 -34.29 -11.98
N GLN A 10 8.55 -34.16 -10.66
CA GLN A 10 9.02 -33.14 -9.70
C GLN A 10 8.85 -31.63 -10.02
N HIS A 11 8.42 -30.75 -9.11
CA HIS A 11 8.73 -30.62 -7.68
C HIS A 11 7.54 -29.95 -6.96
N LEU A 12 7.29 -30.38 -5.72
CA LEU A 12 6.43 -29.69 -4.76
C LEU A 12 7.05 -28.36 -4.33
N ASN A 13 6.24 -27.30 -4.34
CA ASN A 13 6.15 -26.28 -3.28
C ASN A 13 5.05 -25.27 -3.65
N ASP A 14 3.78 -25.60 -3.37
CA ASP A 14 2.72 -24.60 -3.28
C ASP A 14 1.58 -25.10 -2.36
N PRO A 15 1.34 -24.47 -1.19
CA PRO A 15 0.30 -24.85 -0.26
C PRO A 15 -1.01 -24.09 -0.50
N THR A 16 -1.45 -23.81 -1.72
CA THR A 16 -2.89 -23.52 -1.94
C THR A 16 -3.37 -23.88 -3.35
N GLN A 17 -3.50 -25.18 -3.64
CA GLN A 17 -4.36 -25.63 -4.73
C GLN A 17 -5.84 -25.30 -4.45
N ARG A 18 -6.49 -24.61 -5.40
CA ARG A 18 -7.91 -24.82 -5.68
C ARG A 18 -8.12 -24.97 -7.18
N PHE A 19 -8.35 -26.22 -7.59
CA PHE A 19 -8.86 -26.57 -8.91
C PHE A 19 -10.39 -26.59 -8.87
N THR A 20 -11.04 -26.08 -9.92
CA THR A 20 -12.43 -26.45 -10.24
C THR A 20 -12.58 -26.46 -11.76
N GLN A 21 -12.73 -27.66 -12.34
CA GLN A 21 -13.09 -27.84 -13.74
C GLN A 21 -14.57 -28.25 -13.82
N LYS A 22 -15.37 -27.49 -14.56
CA LYS A 22 -16.71 -27.92 -15.02
C LYS A 22 -16.72 -27.81 -16.54
N THR A 23 -16.98 -28.93 -17.21
CA THR A 23 -17.14 -29.03 -18.65
C THR A 23 -18.60 -28.83 -19.05
N GLY A 24 -18.82 -28.09 -20.16
CA GLY A 24 -20.16 -27.93 -20.74
C GLY A 24 -20.20 -26.97 -21.94
N HIS A 25 -19.94 -27.54 -23.14
CA HIS A 25 -20.36 -27.13 -24.49
C HIS A 25 -20.08 -25.72 -25.09
N ASN A 26 -19.36 -25.79 -26.22
CA ASN A 26 -19.37 -25.00 -27.47
C ASN A 26 -19.13 -23.48 -27.51
N SER A 27 -18.10 -23.17 -28.32
CA SER A 27 -17.94 -22.03 -29.25
C SER A 27 -17.92 -20.60 -28.69
N GLU A 28 -16.71 -20.06 -28.54
CA GLU A 28 -16.15 -18.90 -29.25
C GLU A 28 -14.84 -18.51 -28.55
N GLU A 29 -13.70 -18.59 -29.25
CA GLU A 29 -12.42 -18.08 -28.71
C GLU A 29 -12.51 -16.55 -28.61
N LEU A 30 -12.85 -16.06 -27.43
CA LEU A 30 -12.65 -14.64 -27.07
C LEU A 30 -11.15 -14.31 -27.13
N PRO A 31 -10.77 -13.10 -27.57
CA PRO A 31 -9.36 -12.74 -27.71
C PRO A 31 -8.70 -12.89 -26.34
N ARG A 32 -7.62 -13.68 -26.27
CA ARG A 32 -6.83 -13.88 -25.06
C ARG A 32 -6.38 -12.51 -24.56
N ARG A 33 -7.13 -11.97 -23.60
CA ARG A 33 -6.69 -10.84 -22.79
C ARG A 33 -5.41 -11.34 -22.14
N ARG A 34 -4.28 -10.73 -22.52
CA ARG A 34 -3.03 -10.93 -21.78
C ARG A 34 -3.34 -10.45 -20.36
N GLU A 35 -3.69 -11.38 -19.49
CA GLU A 35 -3.57 -11.16 -18.07
C GLU A 35 -2.07 -11.04 -17.84
N GLN A 36 -1.59 -9.80 -17.89
CA GLN A 36 -0.26 -9.48 -17.43
C GLN A 36 -0.34 -9.59 -15.92
N CYS A 37 -0.35 -10.84 -15.44
CA CYS A 37 -0.09 -11.16 -14.06
C CYS A 37 1.37 -10.81 -13.81
N HIS A 38 1.65 -9.52 -13.64
CA HIS A 38 2.72 -9.13 -12.75
C HIS A 38 2.24 -9.60 -11.38
N HIS A 39 2.59 -10.84 -11.05
CA HIS A 39 2.52 -11.32 -9.70
C HIS A 39 3.39 -10.35 -8.89
N TYR A 40 2.76 -9.36 -8.27
CA TYR A 40 3.38 -8.61 -7.20
C TYR A 40 3.56 -9.60 -6.05
N LEU A 41 4.61 -10.43 -6.12
CA LEU A 41 4.94 -11.40 -5.06
C LEU A 41 5.22 -10.72 -3.70
N LYS A 42 5.15 -9.38 -3.62
CA LYS A 42 5.47 -8.61 -2.42
C LYS A 42 4.47 -7.53 -2.03
N ASP A 43 3.39 -7.27 -2.78
CA ASP A 43 2.39 -6.20 -2.53
C ASP A 43 2.88 -5.11 -1.54
N PRO A 44 3.84 -4.26 -1.98
CA PRO A 44 4.64 -3.48 -1.04
C PRO A 44 3.78 -2.53 -0.21
N GLN A 45 4.28 -2.19 0.97
CA GLN A 45 3.62 -1.26 1.88
C GLN A 45 4.52 -0.07 2.19
N LEU A 46 3.89 1.07 2.48
CA LEU A 46 4.50 2.26 3.05
C LEU A 46 3.64 2.71 4.22
N GLU A 47 4.30 3.07 5.32
CA GLU A 47 3.63 3.65 6.48
C GLU A 47 4.44 4.85 6.98
N VAL A 48 3.75 5.98 7.20
CA VAL A 48 4.31 7.20 7.78
C VAL A 48 3.46 7.60 8.98
N ASN A 49 4.10 7.75 10.14
CA ASN A 49 3.43 8.07 11.40
C ASN A 49 4.01 9.35 12.01
N PHE A 50 3.14 10.27 12.41
CA PHE A 50 3.46 11.47 13.18
C PHE A 50 2.98 11.28 14.61
N TYR A 51 3.89 10.91 15.50
CA TYR A 51 3.60 10.63 16.91
C TYR A 51 3.59 11.90 17.75
N THR A 52 2.75 11.90 18.78
CA THR A 52 2.63 12.99 19.76
C THR A 52 3.62 12.87 20.93
N GLY A 53 4.24 11.70 21.07
CA GLY A 53 5.36 11.42 21.96
C GLY A 53 6.64 11.07 21.19
N THR A 54 7.64 10.60 21.92
CA THR A 54 8.92 10.15 21.38
C THR A 54 9.06 8.62 21.39
N ASP A 55 7.93 7.93 21.52
CA ASP A 55 7.80 6.48 21.57
C ASP A 55 6.58 6.03 20.76
N GLU A 56 6.56 4.74 20.40
CA GLU A 56 5.53 4.14 19.55
C GLU A 56 4.21 3.86 20.28
N ASP A 57 4.17 3.97 21.60
CA ASP A 57 2.98 3.81 22.43
C ASP A 57 2.14 5.09 22.47
N SER A 58 2.78 6.24 22.25
CA SER A 58 2.13 7.55 22.20
C SER A 58 1.08 7.68 21.09
N ASP A 59 0.16 8.65 21.23
CA ASP A 59 -0.88 8.89 20.23
C ASP A 59 -0.29 9.30 18.86
N ILE A 60 -1.03 9.01 17.80
CA ILE A 60 -0.63 9.32 16.42
C ILE A 60 -1.51 10.46 15.91
N ALA A 61 -0.90 11.63 15.69
CA ALA A 61 -1.57 12.80 15.15
C ALA A 61 -2.02 12.57 13.71
N PHE A 62 -1.15 11.93 12.91
CA PHE A 62 -1.40 11.61 11.52
C PHE A 62 -0.68 10.33 11.14
N GLN A 63 -1.43 9.36 10.62
CA GLN A 63 -0.92 8.16 9.98
C GLN A 63 -1.28 8.21 8.50
N PHE A 64 -0.33 7.90 7.63
CA PHE A 64 -0.53 7.60 6.22
C PHE A 64 -0.06 6.18 5.95
N ARG A 65 -0.98 5.30 5.56
CA ARG A 65 -0.71 3.92 5.14
C ARG A 65 -1.03 3.77 3.67
N LEU A 66 -0.14 3.13 2.94
CA LEU A 66 -0.29 2.81 1.53
C LEU A 66 0.07 1.34 1.32
N HIS A 67 -0.82 0.64 0.65
CA HIS A 67 -0.54 -0.64 0.02
C HIS A 67 -0.60 -0.39 -1.48
N PHE A 68 0.50 -0.63 -2.20
CA PHE A 68 0.55 -0.27 -3.62
C PHE A 68 -0.54 -1.03 -4.39
N GLY A 69 -1.22 -0.34 -5.30
CA GLY A 69 -2.42 -0.86 -5.99
C GLY A 69 -3.74 -0.76 -5.22
N HIS A 70 -3.73 -0.28 -3.97
CA HIS A 70 -4.91 -0.11 -3.13
C HIS A 70 -5.07 1.34 -2.66
N PRO A 71 -6.26 1.74 -2.18
CA PRO A 71 -6.46 3.09 -1.64
C PRO A 71 -5.54 3.35 -0.44
N ALA A 72 -4.99 4.56 -0.38
CA ALA A 72 -4.24 5.01 0.79
C ALA A 72 -5.21 5.28 1.94
N ILE A 73 -4.82 4.90 3.15
CA ILE A 73 -5.61 5.05 4.37
C ILE A 73 -4.92 6.07 5.27
N MET A 74 -5.66 7.06 5.73
CA MET A 74 -5.20 8.03 6.71
C MET A 74 -6.05 8.00 7.96
N ASN A 75 -5.41 8.13 9.12
CA ASN A 75 -6.11 8.12 10.39
C ASN A 75 -5.30 8.83 11.50
N SER A 76 -5.88 8.91 12.69
CA SER A 76 -5.22 9.31 13.92
C SER A 76 -5.57 8.31 15.03
N ARG A 77 -4.65 8.11 15.97
CA ARG A 77 -4.87 7.37 17.21
C ARG A 77 -4.92 8.38 18.35
N VAL A 78 -6.05 8.47 19.05
CA VAL A 78 -6.29 9.44 20.13
C VAL A 78 -6.73 8.70 21.39
N PHE A 79 -5.99 8.85 22.48
CA PHE A 79 -6.07 8.05 23.71
C PHE A 79 -5.96 6.54 23.41
N GLY A 80 -5.03 6.17 22.54
CA GLY A 80 -4.83 4.78 22.11
C GLY A 80 -5.91 4.23 21.17
N ILE A 81 -6.96 5.00 20.86
CA ILE A 81 -8.10 4.56 20.05
C ILE A 81 -8.00 5.13 18.64
N TRP A 82 -8.06 4.25 17.64
CA TRP A 82 -8.16 4.62 16.24
C TRP A 82 -9.47 5.36 15.95
N ARG A 83 -9.36 6.47 15.22
CA ARG A 83 -10.52 7.27 14.81
C ARG A 83 -11.03 6.81 13.44
N PHE A 84 -11.90 7.61 12.83
CA PHE A 84 -12.46 7.28 11.53
C PHE A 84 -11.37 7.28 10.44
N GLU A 85 -11.31 6.21 9.65
CA GLU A 85 -10.37 6.10 8.53
C GLU A 85 -10.83 6.95 7.34
N GLU A 86 -9.91 7.74 6.80
CA GLU A 86 -10.08 8.48 5.56
C GLU A 86 -9.36 7.74 4.42
N LYS A 87 -10.00 7.61 3.26
CA LYS A 87 -9.48 6.83 2.13
C LYS A 87 -9.21 7.73 0.93
N CYS A 88 -8.03 7.62 0.34
CA CYS A 88 -7.69 8.25 -0.94
C CYS A 88 -7.54 7.19 -2.03
N TYR A 89 -8.37 7.30 -3.06
CA TYR A 89 -8.38 6.38 -4.21
C TYR A 89 -7.50 6.86 -5.36
N TYR A 90 -7.09 8.14 -5.37
CA TYR A 90 -6.26 8.70 -6.41
C TYR A 90 -4.79 8.69 -5.99
N LEU A 91 -4.01 7.78 -6.58
CA LEU A 91 -2.62 7.54 -6.22
C LEU A 91 -1.75 7.45 -7.48
N PRO A 92 -1.00 8.50 -7.84
CA PRO A 92 -0.20 8.55 -9.06
C PRO A 92 1.17 7.86 -8.87
N PHE A 93 1.18 6.66 -8.30
CA PHE A 93 2.39 5.84 -8.21
C PHE A 93 2.55 5.03 -9.49
N GLU A 94 3.80 4.87 -9.91
CA GLU A 94 4.16 4.04 -11.06
C GLU A 94 5.03 2.88 -10.59
N ASP A 95 4.64 1.69 -11.04
CA ASP A 95 5.29 0.42 -10.74
C ASP A 95 6.79 0.46 -10.98
N GLY A 96 7.57 0.16 -9.93
CA GLY A 96 9.03 0.11 -10.00
C GLY A 96 9.73 1.46 -10.14
N LYS A 97 9.02 2.60 -10.09
CA LYS A 97 9.62 3.93 -10.18
C LYS A 97 9.80 4.57 -8.81
N PRO A 98 10.87 5.37 -8.62
CA PRO A 98 10.98 6.26 -7.46
C PRO A 98 9.81 7.25 -7.42
N PHE A 99 9.43 7.65 -6.21
CA PHE A 99 8.43 8.69 -5.99
C PHE A 99 8.89 9.68 -4.93
N GLU A 100 8.34 10.89 -4.99
CA GLU A 100 8.46 11.90 -3.96
C GLU A 100 7.16 11.98 -3.17
N LEU A 101 7.21 11.78 -1.85
CA LEU A 101 6.09 12.01 -0.94
C LEU A 101 6.37 13.28 -0.12
N CYS A 102 5.50 14.28 -0.28
CA CYS A 102 5.56 15.54 0.46
C CYS A 102 4.31 15.70 1.31
N ILE A 103 4.48 15.87 2.63
CA ILE A 103 3.40 16.12 3.58
C ILE A 103 3.60 17.52 4.14
N TYR A 104 2.76 18.47 3.71
CA TYR A 104 2.82 19.85 4.21
C TYR A 104 1.91 20.02 5.41
N VAL A 105 2.45 20.59 6.47
CA VAL A 105 1.67 21.04 7.63
C VAL A 105 1.08 22.42 7.31
N ARG A 106 -0.22 22.49 7.06
CA ARG A 106 -0.95 23.76 6.88
C ARG A 106 -1.72 24.10 8.15
N HIS A 107 -2.29 25.31 8.22
CA HIS A 107 -3.02 25.76 9.40
C HIS A 107 -4.19 24.82 9.80
N LYS A 108 -4.88 24.20 8.84
CA LYS A 108 -6.08 23.38 9.09
C LYS A 108 -5.92 21.88 8.79
N GLU A 109 -4.86 21.49 8.09
CA GLU A 109 -4.74 20.15 7.51
C GLU A 109 -3.28 19.76 7.23
N TYR A 110 -3.05 18.46 7.08
CA TYR A 110 -1.92 17.92 6.36
C TYR A 110 -2.28 17.81 4.87
N LYS A 111 -1.54 18.51 4.01
CA LYS A 111 -1.66 18.39 2.55
C LYS A 111 -0.66 17.35 2.07
N VAL A 112 -1.16 16.24 1.54
CA VAL A 112 -0.36 15.12 1.04
C VAL A 112 -0.19 15.25 -0.47
N MET A 113 1.05 15.21 -0.94
CA MET A 113 1.40 15.26 -2.35
C MET A 113 2.31 14.10 -2.73
N VAL A 114 2.10 13.55 -3.92
CA VAL A 114 2.95 12.54 -4.54
C VAL A 114 3.42 13.08 -5.88
N ASN A 115 4.73 13.08 -6.13
CA ASN A 115 5.34 13.56 -7.38
C ASN A 115 4.87 14.98 -7.76
N GLY A 116 4.83 15.89 -6.79
CA GLY A 116 4.35 17.27 -6.96
C GLY A 116 2.83 17.44 -7.09
N GLN A 117 2.05 16.36 -7.17
CA GLN A 117 0.60 16.40 -7.29
C GLN A 117 -0.10 16.18 -5.96
N ARG A 118 -1.05 17.06 -5.59
CA ARG A 118 -1.87 16.88 -4.40
C ARG A 118 -2.79 15.66 -4.55
N ILE A 119 -2.69 14.72 -3.61
CA ILE A 119 -3.55 13.53 -3.55
C ILE A 119 -4.60 13.59 -2.46
N TYR A 120 -4.31 14.27 -1.33
CA TYR A 120 -5.24 14.32 -0.20
C TYR A 120 -4.99 15.50 0.72
N ASN A 121 -6.04 15.88 1.46
CA ASN A 121 -6.02 16.87 2.52
C ASN A 121 -6.66 16.24 3.75
N PHE A 122 -5.86 15.96 4.78
CA PHE A 122 -6.33 15.37 6.04
C PHE A 122 -6.47 16.46 7.10
N ALA A 123 -7.70 16.71 7.56
CA ALA A 123 -7.95 17.74 8.56
C ALA A 123 -7.25 17.41 9.89
N HIS A 124 -6.70 18.43 10.55
CA HIS A 124 -6.02 18.25 11.83
C HIS A 124 -6.97 17.71 12.90
N ARG A 125 -6.62 16.55 13.47
CA ARG A 125 -7.28 15.98 14.67
C ARG A 125 -6.52 16.27 15.96
N PHE A 126 -5.29 16.76 15.83
CA PHE A 126 -4.45 17.28 16.89
C PHE A 126 -3.86 18.64 16.46
N PRO A 127 -3.50 19.53 17.40
CA PRO A 127 -2.67 20.68 17.08
C PRO A 127 -1.36 20.22 16.44
N PRO A 128 -0.91 20.79 15.29
CA PRO A 128 0.30 20.31 14.63
C PRO A 128 1.56 20.35 15.50
N ALA A 129 1.61 21.33 16.41
CA ALA A 129 2.69 21.47 17.39
C ALA A 129 2.77 20.30 18.41
N SER A 130 1.79 19.40 18.45
CA SER A 130 1.86 18.22 19.31
C SER A 130 2.76 17.12 18.75
N VAL A 131 3.13 17.16 17.47
CA VAL A 131 3.97 16.12 16.84
C VAL A 131 5.40 16.23 17.37
N LYS A 132 5.96 15.12 17.85
CA LYS A 132 7.31 15.04 18.43
C LYS A 132 8.22 14.05 17.73
N MET A 133 7.65 13.09 16.98
CA MET A 133 8.42 12.08 16.28
C MET A 133 7.78 11.74 14.94
N LEU A 134 8.62 11.68 13.90
CA LEU A 134 8.29 11.18 12.57
C LEU A 134 8.86 9.77 12.43
N GLN A 135 8.05 8.84 11.95
CA GLN A 135 8.48 7.48 11.63
C GLN A 135 8.07 7.12 10.20
N VAL A 136 8.96 6.44 9.49
CA VAL A 136 8.68 5.82 8.19
C VAL A 136 9.05 4.34 8.27
N LEU A 137 8.12 3.48 7.87
CA LEU A 137 8.24 2.01 7.98
C LEU A 137 7.89 1.32 6.66
N ARG A 138 8.07 -0.01 6.66
CA ARG A 138 7.68 -0.98 5.61
C ARG A 138 8.64 -1.01 4.41
N ASP A 139 8.13 -1.40 3.25
CA ASP A 139 8.89 -1.95 2.11
C ASP A 139 9.50 -0.88 1.20
N VAL A 140 9.81 0.29 1.76
CA VAL A 140 10.41 1.41 1.02
C VAL A 140 11.88 1.62 1.40
N SER A 141 12.71 1.95 0.42
CA SER A 141 14.07 2.43 0.66
C SER A 141 14.09 3.95 0.60
N LEU A 142 14.53 4.58 1.69
CA LEU A 142 14.64 6.04 1.74
C LEU A 142 15.97 6.50 1.16
N THR A 143 15.92 7.34 0.12
CA THR A 143 17.12 7.99 -0.42
C THR A 143 17.40 9.33 0.26
N ARG A 144 16.35 10.07 0.65
CA ARG A 144 16.47 11.39 1.26
C ARG A 144 15.26 11.68 2.14
N VAL A 145 15.51 12.29 3.30
CA VAL A 145 14.48 12.87 4.16
C VAL A 145 14.83 14.34 4.36
N LEU A 146 13.86 15.22 4.11
CA LEU A 146 13.99 16.66 4.32
C LEU A 146 12.89 17.13 5.25
N ILE A 147 13.29 17.85 6.28
CA ILE A 147 12.38 18.57 7.18
C ILE A 147 12.78 20.03 7.06
N SER A 148 11.81 20.87 6.72
CA SER A 148 12.01 22.31 6.52
C SER A 148 10.90 23.07 7.23
N ASP A 149 11.26 24.20 7.83
CA ASP A 149 10.34 25.16 8.44
C ASP A 149 9.64 26.06 7.40
#